data_AF-A0A9D5D7I6-F1
#
_entry.id   AF-A0A9D5D7I6-F1
#
_cell.length_a   1.000
_cell.length_b   1.000
_cell.length_c   1.000
_cell.angle_alpha   90.00
_cell.angle_beta   90.00
_cell.angle_gamma   90.00
#
_symmetry.space_group_name_H-M   'P 1'
#
loop_
_entity.id
_entity.type
_entity.pdbx_description
1 polymer ?
#
loop_
_entity_poly.entity_id
_entity_poly.type
_entity_poly.pdbx_seq_one_letter_code
_entity_poly.pdbx_strand_id
1 'polypeptide(L)'
;MLPSGALPNKFTFTFLLKACVHGFSSLSRVHTHLILLGLHRDPFLRSSLISTYAHHHQISVVNQLFCQEPCNDTVVRTALVSAYARCGMPEAARKVFDEMPQRNSVTWAALLSAYSRCMRDAEALTVFRRMLIEAVEPTEAALISTLSSSARLGALMHGQRTHLLIVLSGLSARSPALETALLDMYAKCGRVDDALKVFHRMPQRDQPAWAAMISALAAHGRGAEALDLFDEMLELSFKPDKVTCIAVLHACSHAGLVEKAREYFNMMVRMFGITPGLEHYGCMVDVLGRAGLVEEAWNMIHSMPFEPDEYVLKSLLCACCNHMYLDYAEWTADKLMVMNAGEASSYVLLSNAYASLGRWDDVHRLRKLMRVLGIPKASELLEILAKVENFSYAEVRATTEEFNPDENLGEGGFESVFKGKISDGRIVAVKQLTMHSRFSPWLLCTALDASACTFLHCSTPLSQPCPHMINREEQIW
;
A
#
# COMPACT_ATOMS: atom_id res chain seq x y z
N MET A 1 -41.51 -7.69 26.29
CA MET A 1 -40.63 -8.53 27.13
C MET A 1 -40.76 -8.19 28.61
N LEU A 2 -40.29 -7.01 29.06
CA LEU A 2 -40.45 -6.61 30.46
C LEU A 2 -41.92 -6.43 30.90
N PRO A 3 -42.84 -5.87 30.08
CA PRO A 3 -44.25 -5.77 30.45
C PRO A 3 -45.00 -7.11 30.47
N SER A 4 -44.41 -8.16 29.89
CA SER A 4 -44.98 -9.50 29.80
C SER A 4 -44.38 -10.47 30.83
N GLY A 5 -43.65 -9.96 31.84
CA GLY A 5 -43.05 -10.76 32.92
C GLY A 5 -41.85 -11.63 32.53
N ALA A 6 -41.40 -11.57 31.27
CA ALA A 6 -40.28 -12.39 30.78
C ALA A 6 -38.95 -11.73 31.16
N LEU A 7 -38.15 -12.41 32.00
CA LEU A 7 -36.83 -11.96 32.41
C LEU A 7 -35.81 -12.11 31.26
N PRO A 8 -34.98 -11.09 30.98
CA PRO A 8 -33.89 -11.22 30.02
C PRO A 8 -32.91 -12.31 30.41
N ASN A 9 -32.51 -13.13 29.44
CA ASN A 9 -31.53 -14.20 29.64
C ASN A 9 -30.28 -13.95 28.79
N LYS A 10 -29.32 -14.88 28.85
CA LYS A 10 -28.07 -14.79 28.09
C LYS A 10 -28.27 -14.56 26.59
N PHE A 11 -29.25 -15.22 25.97
CA PHE A 11 -29.52 -15.07 24.55
C PHE A 11 -30.07 -13.67 24.23
N THR A 12 -30.99 -13.16 25.05
CA THR A 12 -31.53 -11.80 24.92
C THR A 12 -30.40 -10.77 24.89
N PHE A 13 -29.47 -10.86 25.83
CA PHE A 13 -28.35 -9.92 25.91
C PHE A 13 -27.34 -10.08 24.78
N THR A 14 -27.07 -11.29 24.29
CA THR A 14 -26.21 -11.48 23.11
C THR A 14 -26.79 -10.77 21.87
N PHE A 15 -28.10 -10.87 21.63
CA PHE A 15 -28.75 -10.16 20.52
C PHE A 15 -28.74 -8.64 20.72
N LEU A 16 -29.02 -8.16 21.94
CA LEU A 16 -28.96 -6.73 22.26
C LEU A 16 -27.56 -6.15 22.06
N LEU A 17 -26.52 -6.86 22.52
CA LEU A 17 -25.12 -6.46 22.32
C LEU A 17 -24.78 -6.40 20.83
N LYS A 18 -25.17 -7.41 20.04
CA LYS A 18 -24.99 -7.36 18.58
C LYS A 18 -25.70 -6.17 17.93
N ALA A 19 -26.90 -5.82 18.38
CA ALA A 19 -27.60 -4.62 17.90
C ALA A 19 -26.88 -3.32 18.29
N CYS A 20 -26.25 -3.28 19.47
CA CYS A 20 -25.49 -2.12 19.94
C CYS A 20 -24.19 -1.86 19.15
N VAL A 21 -23.76 -2.77 18.26
CA VAL A 21 -22.64 -2.50 17.34
C VAL A 21 -22.92 -1.25 16.49
N HIS A 22 -24.18 -1.00 16.12
CA HIS A 22 -24.58 0.16 15.33
C HIS A 22 -25.08 1.35 16.18
N GLY A 23 -25.16 1.22 17.50
CA GLY A 23 -25.75 2.24 18.39
C GLY A 23 -25.08 2.30 19.76
N PHE A 24 -24.16 3.26 19.93
CA PHE A 24 -23.34 3.38 21.15
C PHE A 24 -24.13 3.80 22.40
N SER A 25 -25.13 4.68 22.25
CA SER A 25 -25.86 5.28 23.38
C SER A 25 -26.60 4.26 24.27
N SER A 26 -26.92 3.10 23.71
CA SER A 26 -27.60 2.02 24.43
C SER A 26 -26.65 1.01 25.06
N LEU A 27 -25.38 0.97 24.63
CA LEU A 27 -24.40 -0.04 25.05
C LEU A 27 -24.07 0.07 26.55
N SER A 28 -23.89 1.29 27.06
CA SER A 28 -23.62 1.53 28.48
C SER A 28 -24.78 1.05 29.35
N ARG A 29 -26.04 1.32 28.95
CA ARG A 29 -27.25 0.88 29.66
C ARG A 29 -27.37 -0.64 29.68
N VAL A 30 -27.13 -1.28 28.53
CA VAL A 30 -27.15 -2.74 28.41
C VAL A 30 -26.04 -3.36 29.27
N HIS A 31 -24.84 -2.77 29.30
CA HIS A 31 -23.74 -3.20 30.14
C HIS A 31 -24.09 -3.10 31.64
N THR A 32 -24.67 -1.99 32.09
CA THR A 32 -25.10 -1.83 33.49
C THR A 32 -26.14 -2.89 33.89
N HIS A 33 -27.14 -3.17 33.04
CA HIS A 33 -28.13 -4.21 33.30
C HIS A 33 -27.51 -5.63 33.34
N LEU A 34 -26.49 -5.91 32.51
CA LEU A 34 -25.73 -7.16 32.56
C LEU A 34 -25.00 -7.36 33.90
N ILE A 35 -24.42 -6.28 34.45
CA ILE A 35 -23.75 -6.31 35.75
C ILE A 35 -24.79 -6.55 36.86
N LEU A 36 -25.89 -5.80 36.86
CA LEU A 36 -26.95 -5.90 37.87
C LEU A 36 -27.58 -7.29 37.95
N LEU A 37 -27.70 -7.98 36.81
CA LEU A 37 -28.23 -9.35 36.76
C LEU A 37 -27.17 -10.43 37.01
N GLY A 38 -25.92 -10.06 37.28
CA GLY A 38 -24.81 -10.99 37.51
C GLY A 38 -24.36 -11.79 36.28
N LEU A 39 -24.88 -11.46 35.09
CA LEU A 39 -24.64 -12.20 33.85
C LEU A 39 -23.30 -11.83 33.18
N HIS A 40 -22.61 -10.78 33.63
CA HIS A 40 -21.32 -10.33 33.09
C HIS A 40 -20.17 -11.35 33.24
N ARG A 41 -20.34 -12.37 34.11
CA ARG A 41 -19.38 -13.47 34.31
C ARG A 41 -19.49 -14.59 33.28
N ASP A 42 -20.58 -14.64 32.52
CA ASP A 42 -20.73 -15.62 31.44
C ASP A 42 -19.70 -15.31 30.31
N PRO A 43 -18.85 -16.28 29.93
CA PRO A 43 -17.79 -16.06 28.93
C PRO A 43 -18.29 -15.57 27.58
N PHE A 44 -19.48 -16.02 27.14
CA PHE A 44 -20.03 -15.64 25.84
C PHE A 44 -20.57 -14.20 25.84
N LEU A 45 -21.26 -13.81 26.92
CA LEU A 45 -21.71 -12.43 27.10
C LEU A 45 -20.54 -11.47 27.24
N ARG A 46 -19.53 -11.86 28.02
CA ARG A 46 -18.30 -11.09 28.22
C ARG A 46 -17.51 -10.91 26.93
N SER A 47 -17.33 -11.99 26.15
CA SER A 47 -16.75 -11.95 24.81
C SER A 47 -17.53 -11.03 23.87
N SER A 48 -18.87 -11.11 23.88
CA SER A 48 -19.74 -10.24 23.07
C SER A 48 -19.58 -8.78 23.47
N LEU A 49 -19.51 -8.49 24.76
CA LEU A 49 -19.33 -7.14 25.32
C LEU A 49 -17.96 -6.55 24.95
N ILE A 50 -16.89 -7.34 25.04
CA ILE A 50 -15.55 -6.93 24.60
C ILE A 50 -15.56 -6.58 23.11
N SER A 51 -16.18 -7.43 22.28
CA SER A 51 -16.29 -7.19 20.84
C SER A 51 -17.06 -5.91 20.53
N THR A 52 -18.18 -5.64 21.23
CA THR A 52 -18.99 -4.44 20.99
C THR A 52 -18.28 -3.16 21.43
N TYR A 53 -17.61 -3.14 22.58
CA TYR A 53 -16.81 -1.98 22.98
C TYR A 53 -15.64 -1.73 22.03
N ALA A 54 -15.01 -2.80 21.51
CA ALA A 54 -13.96 -2.66 20.51
C ALA A 54 -14.48 -2.10 19.18
N HIS A 55 -15.72 -2.39 18.78
CA HIS A 55 -16.35 -1.76 17.61
C HIS A 55 -16.50 -0.24 17.75
N HIS A 56 -16.67 0.26 18.98
CA HIS A 56 -16.74 1.68 19.28
C HIS A 56 -15.38 2.28 19.70
N HIS A 57 -14.28 1.55 19.48
CA HIS A 57 -12.92 1.97 19.83
C HIS A 57 -12.71 2.34 21.33
N GLN A 58 -13.52 1.80 22.24
CA GLN A 58 -13.46 2.07 23.68
C GLN A 58 -12.49 1.12 24.40
N ILE A 59 -11.19 1.30 24.17
CA ILE A 59 -10.16 0.39 24.69
C ILE A 59 -9.99 0.46 26.22
N SER A 60 -10.26 1.61 26.83
CA SER A 60 -10.20 1.79 28.29
C SER A 60 -11.16 0.84 29.02
N VAL A 61 -12.38 0.69 28.49
CA VAL A 61 -13.40 -0.20 29.03
C VAL A 61 -13.01 -1.66 28.78
N VAL A 62 -12.46 -1.99 27.61
CA VAL A 62 -11.94 -3.34 27.32
C VAL A 62 -10.83 -3.72 28.31
N ASN A 63 -9.91 -2.80 28.60
CA ASN A 63 -8.85 -3.02 29.60
C ASN A 63 -9.42 -3.18 31.01
N GLN A 64 -10.41 -2.38 31.41
CA GLN A 64 -11.07 -2.53 32.70
C GLN A 64 -11.75 -3.90 32.83
N LEU A 65 -12.47 -4.33 31.79
CA LEU A 65 -13.09 -5.64 31.74
C LEU A 65 -12.01 -6.71 31.91
N PHE A 66 -10.89 -6.64 31.19
CA PHE A 66 -9.80 -7.59 31.31
C PHE A 66 -9.16 -7.62 32.72
N CYS A 67 -8.86 -6.47 33.31
CA CYS A 67 -8.16 -6.37 34.60
C CYS A 67 -9.01 -6.82 35.80
N GLN A 68 -10.34 -6.68 35.75
CA GLN A 68 -11.21 -6.99 36.89
C GLN A 68 -11.23 -8.49 37.24
N GLU A 69 -11.23 -9.36 36.23
CA GLU A 69 -11.20 -10.82 36.41
C GLU A 69 -10.44 -11.45 35.24
N PRO A 70 -9.13 -11.76 35.39
CA PRO A 70 -8.35 -12.45 34.37
C PRO A 70 -8.91 -13.87 34.21
N CYS A 71 -9.70 -14.08 33.17
CA CYS A 71 -10.33 -15.35 32.84
C CYS A 71 -9.46 -16.09 31.83
N ASN A 72 -9.11 -17.33 32.14
CA ASN A 72 -8.30 -18.17 31.25
C ASN A 72 -9.13 -18.85 30.13
N ASP A 73 -10.37 -18.39 29.95
CA ASP A 73 -11.30 -18.91 28.96
C ASP A 73 -10.87 -18.54 27.55
N THR A 74 -10.69 -19.54 26.69
CA THR A 74 -10.21 -19.36 25.31
C THR A 74 -11.10 -18.42 24.49
N VAL A 75 -12.42 -18.41 24.71
CA VAL A 75 -13.37 -17.56 23.98
C VAL A 75 -13.16 -16.10 24.34
N VAL A 76 -13.07 -15.79 25.64
CA VAL A 76 -12.84 -14.40 26.11
C VAL A 76 -11.48 -13.88 25.64
N ARG A 77 -10.43 -14.72 25.70
CA ARG A 77 -9.09 -14.34 25.24
C ARG A 77 -9.02 -14.13 23.74
N THR A 78 -9.73 -14.95 22.95
CA THR A 78 -9.89 -14.74 21.50
C THR A 78 -10.55 -13.39 21.19
N ALA A 79 -11.59 -13.03 21.95
CA ALA A 79 -12.27 -11.75 21.81
C ALA A 79 -11.37 -10.57 22.18
N LEU A 80 -10.52 -10.71 23.21
CA LEU A 80 -9.54 -9.69 23.60
C LEU A 80 -8.48 -9.46 22.53
N VAL A 81 -7.88 -10.53 21.98
CA VAL A 81 -6.92 -10.42 20.87
C VAL A 81 -7.57 -9.68 19.68
N SER A 82 -8.80 -10.06 19.33
CA SER A 82 -9.56 -9.41 18.25
C SER A 82 -9.92 -7.95 18.56
N ALA A 83 -10.20 -7.63 19.82
CA ALA A 83 -10.49 -6.26 20.26
C ALA A 83 -9.25 -5.36 20.17
N TYR A 84 -8.11 -5.81 20.70
CA TYR A 84 -6.84 -5.09 20.59
C TYR A 84 -6.42 -4.92 19.12
N ALA A 85 -6.61 -5.96 18.30
CA ALA A 85 -6.37 -5.89 16.86
C ALA A 85 -7.21 -4.78 16.18
N ARG A 86 -8.50 -4.71 16.51
CA ARG A 86 -9.41 -3.70 15.96
C ARG A 86 -9.05 -2.27 16.40
N CYS A 87 -8.54 -2.13 17.62
CA CYS A 87 -8.07 -0.85 18.16
C CYS A 87 -6.64 -0.47 17.74
N GLY A 88 -6.00 -1.24 16.85
CA GLY A 88 -4.64 -0.91 16.37
C GLY A 88 -3.55 -1.10 17.42
N MET A 89 -3.73 -2.03 18.37
CA MET A 89 -2.77 -2.32 19.45
C MET A 89 -2.20 -3.74 19.32
N PRO A 90 -1.34 -4.00 18.31
CA PRO A 90 -0.84 -5.35 18.04
C PRO A 90 0.02 -5.92 19.18
N GLU A 91 0.72 -5.07 19.94
CA GLU A 91 1.54 -5.54 21.08
C GLU A 91 0.69 -6.03 22.27
N ALA A 92 -0.41 -5.33 22.58
CA ALA A 92 -1.35 -5.80 23.59
C ALA A 92 -2.04 -7.10 23.15
N ALA A 93 -2.43 -7.18 21.86
CA ALA A 93 -2.96 -8.41 21.27
C ALA A 93 -1.96 -9.56 21.39
N ARG A 94 -0.67 -9.31 21.09
CA ARG A 94 0.41 -10.29 21.18
C ARG A 94 0.65 -10.77 22.60
N LYS A 95 0.65 -9.87 23.58
CA LYS A 95 0.80 -10.23 25.00
C LYS A 95 -0.30 -11.19 25.45
N VAL A 96 -1.56 -10.85 25.17
CA VAL A 96 -2.69 -11.73 25.51
C VAL A 96 -2.56 -13.07 24.80
N PHE A 97 -2.16 -13.07 23.53
CA PHE A 97 -1.98 -14.27 22.71
C PHE A 97 -0.89 -15.21 23.23
N ASP A 98 0.27 -14.67 23.60
CA ASP A 98 1.40 -15.48 24.06
C ASP A 98 1.09 -16.15 25.41
N GLU A 99 0.33 -15.48 26.27
CA GLU A 99 -0.13 -16.02 27.55
C GLU A 99 -1.27 -17.07 27.39
N MET A 100 -1.86 -17.28 26.19
CA MET A 100 -2.96 -18.24 25.97
C MET A 100 -2.49 -19.69 26.11
N PRO A 101 -3.15 -20.53 26.93
CA PRO A 101 -2.80 -21.95 27.07
C PRO A 101 -3.19 -22.77 25.83
N GLN A 102 -4.27 -22.37 25.14
CA GLN A 102 -4.70 -22.97 23.88
C GLN A 102 -5.00 -21.86 22.87
N ARG A 103 -4.49 -22.01 21.65
CA ARG A 103 -4.67 -21.10 20.53
C ARG A 103 -5.39 -21.86 19.42
N ASN A 104 -6.36 -21.22 18.79
CA ASN A 104 -7.09 -21.81 17.67
C ASN A 104 -6.86 -20.96 16.40
N SER A 105 -7.33 -21.47 15.26
CA SER A 105 -7.14 -20.81 13.97
C SER A 105 -7.68 -19.35 13.95
N VAL A 106 -8.72 -19.06 14.74
CA VAL A 106 -9.29 -17.72 14.90
C VAL A 106 -8.36 -16.78 15.67
N THR A 107 -7.73 -17.23 16.77
CA THR A 107 -6.78 -16.39 17.54
C THR A 107 -5.56 -16.02 16.70
N TRP A 108 -5.06 -16.96 15.89
CA TRP A 108 -3.96 -16.71 14.96
C TRP A 108 -4.34 -15.70 13.88
N ALA A 109 -5.50 -15.89 13.25
CA ALA A 109 -6.01 -14.99 12.23
C ALA A 109 -6.21 -13.57 12.77
N ALA A 110 -6.71 -13.43 14.01
CA ALA A 110 -6.90 -12.14 14.66
C ALA A 110 -5.58 -11.42 14.93
N LEU A 111 -4.56 -12.13 15.43
CA LEU A 111 -3.23 -11.57 15.66
C LEU A 111 -2.57 -11.14 14.34
N LEU A 112 -2.65 -11.98 13.31
CA LEU A 112 -2.08 -11.70 12.01
C LEU A 112 -2.76 -10.49 11.33
N SER A 113 -4.08 -10.42 11.40
CA SER A 113 -4.86 -9.25 10.95
C SER A 113 -4.47 -7.98 11.72
N ALA A 114 -4.17 -8.09 13.02
CA ALA A 114 -3.72 -6.95 13.84
C ALA A 114 -2.44 -6.33 13.28
N TYR A 115 -1.41 -7.15 13.06
CA TYR A 115 -0.13 -6.71 12.51
C TYR A 115 -0.29 -6.15 11.09
N SER A 116 -1.02 -6.86 10.24
CA SER A 116 -1.30 -6.45 8.85
C SER A 116 -1.98 -5.08 8.78
N ARG A 117 -2.98 -4.81 9.64
CA ARG A 117 -3.69 -3.51 9.70
C ARG A 117 -2.83 -2.36 10.23
N CYS A 118 -1.82 -2.67 11.04
CA CYS A 118 -0.88 -1.68 11.58
C CYS A 118 0.35 -1.48 10.69
N MET A 119 0.33 -1.97 9.44
CA MET A 119 1.45 -1.88 8.49
C MET A 119 2.75 -2.54 9.01
N ARG A 120 2.61 -3.53 9.89
CA ARG A 120 3.71 -4.32 10.47
C ARG A 120 3.78 -5.68 9.80
N ASP A 121 4.02 -5.63 8.50
CA ASP A 121 3.85 -6.78 7.62
C ASP A 121 4.88 -7.89 7.85
N ALA A 122 6.11 -7.53 8.25
CA ALA A 122 7.16 -8.52 8.52
C ALA A 122 6.81 -9.40 9.73
N GLU A 123 6.27 -8.78 10.78
CA GLU A 123 5.75 -9.49 11.94
C GLU A 123 4.52 -10.32 11.60
N ALA A 124 3.64 -9.84 10.72
CA ALA A 124 2.48 -10.61 10.25
C ALA A 124 2.92 -11.91 9.56
N LEU A 125 3.91 -11.85 8.66
CA LEU A 125 4.47 -13.04 8.01
C LEU A 125 5.19 -13.97 8.99
N THR A 126 5.86 -13.41 10.01
CA THR A 126 6.49 -14.20 11.08
C THR A 126 5.44 -14.96 11.90
N VAL A 127 4.33 -14.31 12.24
CA VAL A 127 3.19 -14.94 12.94
C VAL A 127 2.58 -16.05 12.08
N PHE A 128 2.43 -15.83 10.77
CA PHE A 128 1.94 -16.86 9.85
C PHE A 128 2.85 -18.08 9.82
N ARG A 129 4.17 -17.86 9.70
CA ARG A 129 5.14 -18.95 9.71
C ARG A 129 5.07 -19.75 11.01
N ARG A 130 4.92 -19.09 12.16
CA ARG A 130 4.73 -19.76 13.46
C ARG A 130 3.43 -20.57 13.50
N MET A 131 2.34 -20.05 12.95
CA MET A 131 1.06 -20.76 12.82
C MET A 131 1.22 -22.09 12.06
N LEU A 132 1.96 -22.07 10.94
CA LEU A 132 2.22 -23.27 10.14
C LEU A 132 3.14 -24.28 10.86
N ILE A 133 4.17 -23.81 11.57
CA ILE A 133 5.07 -24.66 12.36
C ILE A 133 4.31 -25.37 13.49
N GLU A 134 3.36 -24.67 14.13
CA GLU A 134 2.47 -25.25 15.15
C GLU A 134 1.33 -26.11 14.54
N ALA A 135 1.39 -26.39 13.23
CA ALA A 135 0.43 -27.23 12.50
C ALA A 135 -1.04 -26.78 12.64
N VAL A 136 -1.27 -25.47 12.79
CA VAL A 136 -2.62 -24.91 12.85
C VAL A 136 -3.07 -24.52 11.45
N GLU A 137 -4.19 -25.09 11.00
CA GLU A 137 -4.75 -24.80 9.68
C GLU A 137 -5.14 -23.31 9.54
N PRO A 138 -4.60 -22.59 8.53
CA PRO A 138 -4.96 -21.21 8.26
C PRO A 138 -6.43 -21.04 7.89
N THR A 139 -7.08 -20.06 8.52
CA THR A 139 -8.38 -19.59 8.04
C THR A 139 -8.20 -18.73 6.79
N GLU A 140 -9.27 -18.57 6.02
CA GLU A 140 -9.31 -17.63 4.89
C GLU A 140 -8.85 -16.22 5.27
N ALA A 141 -9.28 -15.72 6.44
CA ALA A 141 -8.85 -14.40 6.94
C ALA A 141 -7.33 -14.32 7.21
N ALA A 142 -6.73 -15.40 7.71
CA ALA A 142 -5.28 -15.48 7.90
C ALA A 142 -4.54 -15.50 6.55
N LEU A 143 -5.06 -16.24 5.57
CA LEU A 143 -4.48 -16.32 4.22
C LEU A 143 -4.55 -14.97 3.51
N ILE A 144 -5.72 -14.30 3.51
CA ILE A 144 -5.89 -12.96 2.91
C ILE A 144 -4.92 -11.97 3.54
N SER A 145 -4.86 -11.91 4.87
CA SER A 145 -3.97 -10.98 5.56
C SER A 145 -2.49 -11.28 5.30
N THR A 146 -2.11 -12.55 5.13
CA THR A 146 -0.75 -12.97 4.73
C THR A 146 -0.42 -12.55 3.31
N LEU A 147 -1.36 -12.72 2.36
CA LEU A 147 -1.21 -12.29 0.98
C LEU A 147 -1.08 -10.76 0.90
N SER A 148 -1.92 -10.01 1.62
CA SER A 148 -1.82 -8.54 1.70
C SER A 148 -0.49 -8.08 2.26
N SER A 149 0.01 -8.71 3.34
CA SER A 149 1.33 -8.41 3.89
C SER A 149 2.46 -8.79 2.94
N SER A 150 2.33 -9.89 2.20
CA SER A 150 3.30 -10.28 1.17
C SER A 150 3.32 -9.27 0.02
N ALA A 151 2.15 -8.80 -0.42
CA ALA A 151 1.98 -7.78 -1.45
C ALA A 151 2.67 -6.47 -1.07
N ARG A 152 2.45 -6.00 0.17
CA ARG A 152 3.06 -4.77 0.71
C ARG A 152 4.55 -4.89 1.04
N LEU A 153 5.11 -6.09 1.15
CA LEU A 153 6.55 -6.27 1.32
C LEU A 153 7.26 -6.63 0.01
N GLY A 154 6.52 -6.84 -1.09
CA GLY A 154 7.09 -7.43 -2.29
C GLY A 154 7.63 -8.86 -2.06
N ALA A 155 7.12 -9.57 -1.05
CA ALA A 155 7.62 -10.88 -0.60
C ALA A 155 7.07 -12.03 -1.47
N LEU A 156 7.45 -12.03 -2.75
CA LEU A 156 6.93 -12.96 -3.77
C LEU A 156 7.01 -14.44 -3.33
N MET A 157 8.14 -14.86 -2.75
CA MET A 157 8.32 -16.24 -2.31
C MET A 157 7.33 -16.66 -1.22
N HIS A 158 7.01 -15.76 -0.29
CA HIS A 158 5.99 -16.03 0.74
C HIS A 158 4.60 -16.09 0.12
N GLY A 159 4.30 -15.19 -0.81
CA GLY A 159 3.06 -15.19 -1.57
C GLY A 159 2.85 -16.47 -2.38
N GLN A 160 3.87 -16.94 -3.10
CA GLN A 160 3.82 -18.19 -3.89
C GLN A 160 3.62 -19.43 -3.01
N ARG A 161 4.30 -19.51 -1.86
CA ARG A 161 4.09 -20.58 -0.88
C ARG A 161 2.67 -20.57 -0.33
N THR A 162 2.14 -19.38 -0.05
CA THR A 162 0.75 -19.21 0.41
C THR A 162 -0.25 -19.60 -0.68
N HIS A 163 0.01 -19.25 -1.94
CA HIS A 163 -0.81 -19.67 -3.08
C HIS A 163 -0.81 -21.20 -3.24
N LEU A 164 0.35 -21.86 -3.13
CA LEU A 164 0.41 -23.32 -3.15
C LEU A 164 -0.46 -23.94 -2.06
N LEU A 165 -0.40 -23.40 -0.83
CA LEU A 165 -1.25 -23.86 0.27
C LEU A 165 -2.75 -23.69 -0.06
N ILE A 166 -3.14 -22.56 -0.65
CA ILE A 166 -4.53 -22.29 -1.05
C ILE A 166 -5.04 -23.32 -2.08
N VAL A 167 -4.19 -23.66 -3.06
CA VAL A 167 -4.49 -24.66 -4.08
C VAL A 167 -4.64 -26.05 -3.45
N LEU A 168 -3.69 -26.45 -2.59
CA LEU A 168 -3.72 -27.76 -1.93
C LEU A 168 -4.92 -27.91 -0.98
N SER A 169 -5.36 -26.82 -0.35
CA SER A 169 -6.54 -26.81 0.52
C SER A 169 -7.88 -26.74 -0.25
N GLY A 170 -7.85 -26.61 -1.58
CA GLY A 170 -9.06 -26.51 -2.41
C GLY A 170 -9.90 -25.25 -2.16
N LEU A 171 -9.29 -24.20 -1.61
CA LEU A 171 -9.97 -22.94 -1.26
C LEU A 171 -10.05 -21.95 -2.43
N SER A 172 -9.14 -22.06 -3.41
CA SER A 172 -9.05 -21.17 -4.58
C SER A 172 -10.39 -20.98 -5.32
N ALA A 173 -11.08 -22.07 -5.66
CA ALA A 173 -12.35 -22.00 -6.40
C ALA A 173 -13.56 -21.56 -5.54
N ARG A 174 -13.39 -21.37 -4.23
CA ARG A 174 -14.50 -21.18 -3.27
C ARG A 174 -14.63 -19.75 -2.75
N SER A 175 -13.60 -18.92 -2.87
CA SER A 175 -13.62 -17.55 -2.34
C SER A 175 -13.09 -16.52 -3.36
N PRO A 176 -13.98 -15.68 -3.93
CA PRO A 176 -13.58 -14.55 -4.77
C PRO A 176 -12.65 -13.58 -4.04
N ALA A 177 -12.85 -13.37 -2.73
CA ALA A 177 -12.02 -12.47 -1.93
C ALA A 177 -10.57 -12.97 -1.83
N LEU A 178 -10.37 -14.28 -1.72
CA LEU A 178 -9.06 -14.89 -1.67
C LEU A 178 -8.33 -14.83 -3.02
N GLU A 179 -9.06 -15.05 -4.12
CA GLU A 179 -8.54 -14.91 -5.48
C GLU A 179 -8.14 -13.47 -5.80
N THR A 180 -8.96 -12.48 -5.42
CA THR A 180 -8.62 -11.05 -5.54
C THR A 180 -7.39 -10.69 -4.71
N ALA A 181 -7.22 -11.27 -3.51
CA ALA A 181 -6.01 -11.07 -2.71
C ALA A 181 -4.75 -11.72 -3.34
N LEU A 182 -4.90 -12.87 -4.01
CA LEU A 182 -3.82 -13.52 -4.78
C LEU A 182 -3.40 -12.65 -5.97
N LEU A 183 -4.38 -12.11 -6.70
CA LEU A 183 -4.16 -11.18 -7.81
C LEU A 183 -3.37 -9.96 -7.34
N ASP A 184 -3.84 -9.27 -6.28
CA ASP A 184 -3.17 -8.10 -5.71
C ASP A 184 -1.74 -8.41 -5.25
N MET A 185 -1.54 -9.58 -4.65
CA MET A 185 -0.21 -10.04 -4.23
C MET A 185 0.74 -10.21 -5.42
N TYR A 186 0.34 -10.96 -6.45
CA TYR A 186 1.17 -11.15 -7.64
C TYR A 186 1.47 -9.82 -8.35
N ALA A 187 0.44 -8.97 -8.50
CA ALA A 187 0.58 -7.66 -9.12
C ALA A 187 1.59 -6.79 -8.36
N LYS A 188 1.44 -6.60 -7.05
CA LYS A 188 2.36 -5.77 -6.25
C LYS A 188 3.75 -6.36 -6.08
N CYS A 189 3.90 -7.69 -6.21
CA CYS A 189 5.20 -8.34 -6.28
C CYS A 189 5.86 -8.29 -7.68
N GLY A 190 5.32 -7.50 -8.62
CA GLY A 190 5.92 -7.32 -9.95
C GLY A 190 5.63 -8.44 -10.95
N ARG A 191 4.76 -9.39 -10.62
CA ARG A 191 4.41 -10.54 -11.48
C ARG A 191 3.01 -10.37 -12.08
N VAL A 192 2.81 -9.27 -12.81
CA VAL A 192 1.50 -8.91 -13.40
C VAL A 192 0.95 -9.99 -14.35
N ASP A 193 1.79 -10.71 -15.09
CA ASP A 193 1.34 -11.82 -15.94
C ASP A 193 0.78 -12.99 -15.13
N ASP A 194 1.33 -13.27 -13.95
CA ASP A 194 0.78 -14.29 -13.07
C ASP A 194 -0.53 -13.81 -12.42
N ALA A 195 -0.65 -12.51 -12.13
CA ALA A 195 -1.91 -11.91 -11.71
C ALA A 195 -3.00 -12.03 -12.79
N LEU A 196 -2.67 -11.79 -14.07
CA LEU A 196 -3.58 -12.01 -15.20
C LEU A 196 -4.02 -13.48 -15.31
N LYS A 197 -3.09 -14.44 -15.13
CA LYS A 197 -3.45 -15.87 -15.13
C LYS A 197 -4.44 -16.21 -14.01
N VAL A 198 -4.26 -15.64 -12.82
CA VAL A 198 -5.22 -15.79 -11.71
C VAL A 198 -6.56 -15.21 -12.12
N PHE A 199 -6.59 -13.96 -12.58
CA PHE A 199 -7.80 -13.27 -13.03
C PHE A 199 -8.59 -14.05 -14.08
N HIS A 200 -7.93 -14.57 -15.12
CA HIS A 200 -8.59 -15.35 -16.18
C HIS A 200 -9.09 -16.72 -15.71
N ARG A 201 -8.53 -17.28 -14.62
CA ARG A 201 -8.97 -18.55 -14.03
C ARG A 201 -10.10 -18.40 -13.01
N MET A 202 -10.37 -17.19 -12.53
CA MET A 202 -11.45 -16.94 -11.57
C MET A 202 -12.80 -17.39 -12.15
N PRO A 203 -13.54 -18.30 -11.46
CA PRO A 203 -14.84 -18.77 -11.94
C PRO A 203 -15.92 -17.69 -11.84
N GLN A 204 -15.79 -16.79 -10.85
CA GLN A 204 -16.63 -15.61 -10.67
C GLN A 204 -15.71 -14.42 -10.38
N ARG A 205 -15.82 -13.38 -11.21
CA ARG A 205 -15.12 -12.11 -11.01
C ARG A 205 -16.10 -11.14 -10.40
N ASP A 206 -15.82 -10.71 -9.18
CA ASP A 206 -16.55 -9.63 -8.55
C ASP A 206 -15.97 -8.28 -8.97
N GLN A 207 -16.69 -7.20 -8.66
CA GLN A 207 -16.26 -5.84 -8.97
C GLN A 207 -14.86 -5.51 -8.40
N PRO A 208 -14.49 -5.94 -7.17
CA PRO A 208 -13.12 -5.81 -6.67
C PRO A 208 -12.05 -6.47 -7.54
N ALA A 209 -12.29 -7.66 -8.11
CA ALA A 209 -11.34 -8.34 -8.97
C ALA A 209 -11.03 -7.54 -10.25
N TRP A 210 -12.06 -7.00 -10.90
CA TRP A 210 -11.91 -6.13 -12.08
C TRP A 210 -11.11 -4.87 -11.76
N ALA A 211 -11.49 -4.17 -10.69
CA ALA A 211 -10.81 -2.95 -10.26
C ALA A 211 -9.33 -3.20 -9.93
N ALA A 212 -9.03 -4.32 -9.26
CA ALA A 212 -7.67 -4.71 -8.91
C ALA A 212 -6.81 -5.00 -10.14
N MET A 213 -7.35 -5.74 -11.13
CA MET A 213 -6.60 -6.08 -12.35
C MET A 213 -6.35 -4.86 -13.24
N ILE A 214 -7.36 -4.00 -13.44
CA ILE A 214 -7.23 -2.75 -14.22
C ILE A 214 -6.18 -1.83 -13.57
N SER A 215 -6.24 -1.68 -12.24
CA SER A 215 -5.26 -0.90 -11.47
C SER A 215 -3.85 -1.48 -11.58
N ALA A 216 -3.72 -2.82 -11.51
CA ALA A 216 -2.45 -3.49 -11.67
C ALA A 216 -1.84 -3.25 -13.06
N LEU A 217 -2.61 -3.42 -14.14
CA LEU A 217 -2.14 -3.17 -15.51
C LEU A 217 -1.69 -1.72 -15.70
N ALA A 218 -2.50 -0.76 -15.22
CA ALA A 218 -2.17 0.66 -15.30
C ALA A 218 -0.85 0.98 -14.56
N ALA A 219 -0.69 0.49 -13.33
CA ALA A 219 0.50 0.72 -12.52
C ALA A 219 1.77 0.07 -13.11
N HIS A 220 1.63 -1.02 -13.86
CA HIS A 220 2.73 -1.71 -14.55
C HIS A 220 2.98 -1.17 -15.97
N GLY A 221 2.41 -0.02 -16.33
CA GLY A 221 2.62 0.63 -17.63
C GLY A 221 1.93 -0.07 -18.81
N ARG A 222 1.07 -1.07 -18.54
CA ARG A 222 0.29 -1.82 -19.56
C ARG A 222 -1.04 -1.12 -19.81
N GLY A 223 -0.98 0.18 -20.12
CA GLY A 223 -2.16 1.04 -20.22
C GLY A 223 -3.18 0.58 -21.26
N ALA A 224 -2.73 0.09 -22.43
CA ALA A 224 -3.63 -0.42 -23.46
C ALA A 224 -4.48 -1.59 -22.95
N GLU A 225 -3.85 -2.60 -22.34
CA GLU A 225 -4.55 -3.76 -21.79
C GLU A 225 -5.46 -3.39 -20.61
N ALA A 226 -5.09 -2.38 -19.83
CA ALA A 226 -5.96 -1.85 -18.77
C ALA A 226 -7.26 -1.26 -19.36
N LEU A 227 -7.16 -0.57 -20.50
CA LEU A 227 -8.32 -0.01 -21.20
C LEU A 227 -9.16 -1.11 -21.87
N ASP A 228 -8.52 -2.08 -22.52
CA ASP A 228 -9.23 -3.22 -23.12
C ASP A 228 -10.04 -3.99 -22.06
N LEU A 229 -9.44 -4.21 -20.88
CA LEU A 229 -10.11 -4.89 -19.76
C LEU A 229 -11.23 -4.03 -19.13
N PHE A 230 -11.08 -2.70 -19.16
CA PHE A 230 -12.14 -1.79 -18.74
C PHE A 230 -13.32 -1.79 -19.72
N ASP A 231 -13.05 -1.80 -21.01
CA ASP A 231 -14.10 -1.90 -22.03
C ASP A 231 -14.85 -3.25 -21.91
N GLU A 232 -14.14 -4.36 -21.68
CA GLU A 232 -14.76 -5.68 -21.37
C GLU A 232 -15.64 -5.61 -20.10
N MET A 233 -15.17 -4.95 -19.04
CA MET A 233 -15.94 -4.73 -17.80
C MET A 233 -17.27 -4.02 -18.09
N LEU A 234 -17.25 -2.99 -18.95
CA LEU A 234 -18.44 -2.24 -19.35
C LEU A 234 -19.40 -3.08 -20.22
N GLU A 235 -18.88 -3.85 -21.17
CA GLU A 235 -19.68 -4.75 -22.01
C GLU A 235 -20.43 -5.79 -21.18
N LEU A 236 -19.78 -6.32 -20.14
CA LEU A 236 -20.37 -7.24 -19.17
C LEU A 236 -21.28 -6.55 -18.14
N SER A 237 -21.55 -5.26 -18.30
CA SER A 237 -22.43 -4.45 -17.43
C SER A 237 -21.97 -4.37 -15.97
N PHE A 238 -20.69 -4.60 -15.69
CA PHE A 238 -20.12 -4.30 -14.38
C PHE A 238 -19.95 -2.79 -14.23
N LYS A 239 -20.38 -2.25 -13.08
CA LYS A 239 -20.28 -0.81 -12.83
C LYS A 239 -18.88 -0.46 -12.34
N PRO A 240 -18.17 0.46 -12.99
CA PRO A 240 -16.93 1.02 -12.46
C PRO A 240 -17.17 1.67 -11.10
N ASP A 241 -16.15 1.63 -10.24
CA ASP A 241 -16.09 2.45 -9.04
C ASP A 241 -15.04 3.56 -9.17
N LYS A 242 -14.89 4.37 -8.11
CA LYS A 242 -13.89 5.45 -8.05
C LYS A 242 -12.48 4.95 -8.34
N VAL A 243 -12.10 3.79 -7.78
CA VAL A 243 -10.74 3.23 -7.94
C VAL A 243 -10.51 2.82 -9.39
N THR A 244 -11.49 2.17 -10.01
CA THR A 244 -11.44 1.77 -11.42
C THR A 244 -11.28 2.99 -12.33
N CYS A 245 -12.05 4.06 -12.11
CA CYS A 245 -11.95 5.29 -12.90
C CYS A 245 -10.57 5.96 -12.75
N ILE A 246 -9.99 6.00 -11.55
CA ILE A 246 -8.63 6.51 -11.34
C ILE A 246 -7.61 5.70 -12.16
N ALA A 247 -7.69 4.37 -12.08
CA ALA A 247 -6.77 3.48 -12.81
C ALA A 247 -6.82 3.70 -14.33
N VAL A 248 -8.02 3.84 -14.89
CA VAL A 248 -8.24 4.12 -16.31
C VAL A 248 -7.68 5.48 -16.71
N LEU A 249 -7.88 6.52 -15.90
CA LEU A 249 -7.30 7.84 -16.15
C LEU A 249 -5.77 7.83 -16.07
N HIS A 250 -5.20 7.08 -15.11
CA HIS A 250 -3.76 6.87 -15.01
C HIS A 250 -3.19 6.14 -16.24
N ALA A 251 -3.86 5.09 -16.69
CA ALA A 251 -3.52 4.39 -17.93
C ALA A 251 -3.53 5.34 -19.14
N CYS A 252 -4.54 6.22 -19.23
CA CYS A 252 -4.59 7.24 -20.28
C CYS A 252 -3.45 8.26 -20.17
N SER A 253 -3.05 8.66 -18.95
CA SER A 253 -1.92 9.58 -18.72
C SER A 253 -0.61 8.99 -19.26
N HIS A 254 -0.32 7.74 -18.89
CA HIS A 254 0.89 7.06 -19.32
C HIS A 254 0.91 6.77 -20.83
N ALA A 255 -0.24 6.54 -21.43
CA ALA A 255 -0.38 6.32 -22.86
C ALA A 255 -0.51 7.61 -23.69
N GLY A 256 -0.65 8.78 -23.06
CA GLY A 256 -0.88 10.06 -23.75
C GLY A 256 -2.24 10.18 -24.44
N LEU A 257 -3.26 9.43 -23.98
CA LEU A 257 -4.58 9.35 -24.60
C LEU A 257 -5.54 10.40 -24.02
N VAL A 258 -5.30 11.68 -24.33
CA VAL A 258 -6.04 12.83 -23.78
C VAL A 258 -7.55 12.74 -24.03
N GLU A 259 -7.96 12.45 -25.26
CA GLU A 259 -9.39 12.42 -25.61
C GLU A 259 -10.14 11.28 -24.90
N LYS A 260 -9.51 10.10 -24.78
CA LYS A 260 -10.09 9.00 -23.99
C LYS A 260 -10.19 9.36 -22.51
N ALA A 261 -9.18 10.03 -21.94
CA ALA A 261 -9.25 10.50 -20.56
C ALA A 261 -10.43 11.45 -20.33
N ARG A 262 -10.67 12.40 -21.25
CA ARG A 262 -11.83 13.30 -21.21
C ARG A 262 -13.15 12.56 -21.32
N GLU A 263 -13.23 11.59 -22.22
CA GLU A 263 -14.42 10.74 -22.38
C GLU A 263 -14.74 9.99 -21.08
N TYR A 264 -13.77 9.25 -20.54
CA TYR A 264 -13.97 8.48 -19.31
C TYR A 264 -14.26 9.36 -18.09
N PHE A 265 -13.61 10.52 -17.97
CA PHE A 265 -13.92 11.49 -16.90
C PHE A 265 -15.36 12.00 -16.98
N ASN A 266 -15.87 12.26 -18.19
CA ASN A 266 -17.25 12.67 -18.39
C ASN A 266 -18.25 11.53 -18.15
N MET A 267 -17.93 10.31 -18.62
CA MET A 267 -18.75 9.11 -18.37
C MET A 267 -18.87 8.81 -16.88
N MET A 268 -17.79 8.96 -16.12
CA MET A 268 -17.76 8.80 -14.68
C MET A 268 -18.84 9.64 -13.98
N VAL A 269 -18.96 10.91 -14.36
CA VAL A 269 -19.95 11.83 -13.77
C VAL A 269 -21.36 11.54 -14.29
N ARG A 270 -21.52 11.43 -15.62
CA ARG A 270 -22.84 11.41 -16.27
C ARG A 270 -23.52 10.05 -16.27
N MET A 271 -22.76 8.98 -16.46
CA MET A 271 -23.30 7.62 -16.59
C MET A 271 -23.16 6.82 -15.29
N PHE A 272 -22.00 6.91 -14.62
CA PHE A 272 -21.74 6.11 -13.43
C PHE A 272 -22.19 6.81 -12.14
N GLY A 273 -22.50 8.11 -12.20
CA GLY A 273 -22.92 8.89 -11.03
C GLY A 273 -21.83 9.03 -9.97
N ILE A 274 -20.56 8.92 -10.38
CA ILE A 274 -19.41 9.01 -9.49
C ILE A 274 -18.99 10.48 -9.40
N THR A 275 -19.01 11.02 -8.19
CA THR A 275 -18.49 12.36 -7.91
C THR A 275 -16.96 12.36 -7.98
N PRO A 276 -16.33 13.19 -8.83
CA PRO A 276 -14.87 13.28 -8.91
C PRO A 276 -14.25 13.76 -7.60
N GLY A 277 -13.22 13.06 -7.14
CA GLY A 277 -12.38 13.45 -6.00
C GLY A 277 -11.00 13.98 -6.44
N LEU A 278 -10.17 14.40 -5.47
CA LEU A 278 -8.81 14.92 -5.70
C LEU A 278 -7.98 14.06 -6.67
N GLU A 279 -7.97 12.74 -6.44
CA GLU A 279 -7.22 11.79 -7.26
C GLU A 279 -7.64 11.80 -8.74
N HIS A 280 -8.92 11.98 -9.03
CA HIS A 280 -9.43 12.01 -10.41
C HIS A 280 -8.99 13.28 -11.14
N TYR A 281 -9.08 14.44 -10.47
CA TYR A 281 -8.58 15.70 -11.02
C TYR A 281 -7.07 15.68 -11.17
N GLY A 282 -6.34 15.11 -10.21
CA GLY A 282 -4.90 14.94 -10.31
C GLY A 282 -4.48 14.12 -11.53
N CYS A 283 -5.21 13.03 -11.83
CA CYS A 283 -4.99 12.27 -13.06
C CYS A 283 -5.25 13.13 -14.31
N MET A 284 -6.35 13.88 -14.35
CA MET A 284 -6.65 14.77 -15.50
C MET A 284 -5.60 15.86 -15.70
N VAL A 285 -5.14 16.48 -14.62
CA VAL A 285 -4.07 17.49 -14.65
C VAL A 285 -2.77 16.89 -15.15
N ASP A 286 -2.41 15.68 -14.72
CA ASP A 286 -1.23 14.96 -15.20
C ASP A 286 -1.34 14.63 -16.70
N VAL A 287 -2.49 14.11 -17.16
CA VAL A 287 -2.74 13.81 -18.60
C VAL A 287 -2.59 15.07 -19.46
N LEU A 288 -3.29 16.15 -19.09
CA LEU A 288 -3.29 17.42 -19.83
C LEU A 288 -1.90 18.06 -19.79
N GLY A 289 -1.27 18.02 -18.63
CA GLY A 289 0.05 18.57 -18.39
C GLY A 289 1.14 17.91 -19.24
N ARG A 290 1.15 16.57 -19.31
CA ARG A 290 2.09 15.81 -20.16
C ARG A 290 1.85 16.03 -21.65
N ALA A 291 0.62 16.32 -22.05
CA ALA A 291 0.27 16.63 -23.43
C ALA A 291 0.60 18.08 -23.84
N GLY A 292 1.08 18.91 -22.91
CA GLY A 292 1.37 20.33 -23.15
C GLY A 292 0.15 21.25 -23.10
N LEU A 293 -1.03 20.74 -22.71
CA LEU A 293 -2.26 21.52 -22.55
C LEU A 293 -2.31 22.17 -21.17
N VAL A 294 -1.27 22.95 -20.83
CA VAL A 294 -1.06 23.48 -19.47
C VAL A 294 -2.17 24.45 -19.05
N GLU A 295 -2.67 25.28 -19.97
CA GLU A 295 -3.81 26.17 -19.70
C GLU A 295 -5.09 25.40 -19.35
N GLU A 296 -5.34 24.26 -20.01
CA GLU A 296 -6.47 23.41 -19.66
C GLU A 296 -6.28 22.73 -18.30
N ALA A 297 -5.06 22.27 -18.00
CA ALA A 297 -4.72 21.72 -16.69
C ALA A 297 -4.91 22.77 -15.57
N TRP A 298 -4.57 24.02 -15.83
CA TRP A 298 -4.83 25.15 -14.94
C TRP A 298 -6.33 25.39 -14.72
N ASN A 299 -7.11 25.42 -15.80
CA ASN A 299 -8.56 25.57 -15.72
C ASN A 299 -9.22 24.41 -14.98
N MET A 300 -8.69 23.18 -15.14
CA MET A 300 -9.14 21.99 -14.41
C MET A 300 -9.00 22.19 -12.90
N ILE A 301 -7.87 22.69 -12.42
CA ILE A 301 -7.64 22.98 -10.98
C ILE A 301 -8.63 24.02 -10.46
N HIS A 302 -8.91 25.07 -11.24
CA HIS A 302 -9.85 26.12 -10.83
C HIS A 302 -11.31 25.67 -10.85
N SER A 303 -11.62 24.60 -11.60
CA SER A 303 -12.96 24.01 -11.64
C SER A 303 -13.26 23.07 -10.46
N MET A 304 -12.25 22.71 -9.65
CA MET A 304 -12.42 21.76 -8.55
C MET A 304 -13.29 22.36 -7.43
N PRO A 305 -14.17 21.55 -6.79
CA PRO A 305 -15.00 22.02 -5.67
C PRO A 305 -14.26 22.05 -4.32
N PHE A 306 -12.96 21.77 -4.31
CA PHE A 306 -12.10 21.71 -3.12
C PHE A 306 -10.70 22.23 -3.46
N GLU A 307 -9.92 22.57 -2.44
CA GLU A 307 -8.53 23.02 -2.60
C GLU A 307 -7.64 21.88 -3.16
N PRO A 308 -6.72 22.17 -4.10
CA PRO A 308 -5.80 21.18 -4.63
C PRO A 308 -4.86 20.65 -3.54
N ASP A 309 -4.55 19.36 -3.61
CA ASP A 309 -3.53 18.74 -2.76
C ASP A 309 -2.12 18.86 -3.39
N GLU A 310 -1.13 18.38 -2.65
CA GLU A 310 0.27 18.40 -3.08
C GLU A 310 0.49 17.67 -4.41
N TYR A 311 -0.22 16.55 -4.65
CA TYR A 311 -0.07 15.75 -5.86
C TYR A 311 -0.57 16.49 -7.11
N VAL A 312 -1.75 17.11 -7.02
CA VAL A 312 -2.33 17.92 -8.12
C VAL A 312 -1.41 19.09 -8.48
N LEU A 313 -0.91 19.81 -7.46
CA LEU A 313 -0.01 20.94 -7.67
C LEU A 313 1.35 20.51 -8.25
N LYS A 314 1.93 19.42 -7.75
CA LYS A 314 3.19 18.88 -8.31
C LYS A 314 3.01 18.47 -9.78
N SER A 315 1.87 17.88 -10.12
CA SER A 315 1.55 17.48 -11.50
C SER A 315 1.49 18.69 -12.44
N LEU A 316 0.82 19.78 -12.02
CA LEU A 316 0.80 21.03 -12.78
C LEU A 316 2.20 21.67 -12.87
N LEU A 317 2.95 21.72 -11.77
CA LEU A 317 4.30 22.32 -11.75
C LEU A 317 5.23 21.58 -12.72
N CYS A 318 5.21 20.24 -12.72
CA CYS A 318 5.95 19.43 -13.68
C CYS A 318 5.59 19.77 -15.14
N ALA A 319 4.30 19.92 -15.44
CA ALA A 319 3.86 20.32 -16.77
C ALA A 319 4.37 21.73 -17.16
N CYS A 320 4.28 22.69 -16.24
CA CYS A 320 4.75 24.05 -16.47
C CYS A 320 6.27 24.09 -16.73
N CYS A 321 7.05 23.28 -16.00
CA CYS A 321 8.50 23.14 -16.22
C CYS A 321 8.81 22.58 -17.62
N ASN A 322 8.09 21.55 -18.04
CA ASN A 322 8.35 20.87 -19.32
C ASN A 322 7.93 21.72 -20.53
N HIS A 323 6.92 22.58 -20.36
CA HIS A 323 6.33 23.39 -21.45
C HIS A 323 6.59 24.90 -21.31
N MET A 324 7.39 25.31 -20.33
CA MET A 324 7.86 26.69 -20.11
C MET A 324 6.77 27.73 -19.78
N TYR A 325 5.74 27.35 -19.03
CA TYR A 325 4.68 28.26 -18.57
C TYR A 325 5.03 28.87 -17.19
N LEU A 326 5.69 30.02 -17.21
CA LEU A 326 6.24 30.70 -16.03
C LEU A 326 5.18 31.13 -15.00
N ASP A 327 4.13 31.80 -15.44
CA ASP A 327 3.14 32.41 -14.55
C ASP A 327 2.42 31.38 -13.68
N TYR A 328 2.06 30.24 -14.27
CA TYR A 328 1.43 29.13 -13.55
C TYR A 328 2.41 28.38 -12.64
N ALA A 329 3.69 28.28 -13.04
CA ALA A 329 4.72 27.65 -12.23
C ALA A 329 4.96 28.41 -10.91
N GLU A 330 5.03 29.74 -10.97
CA GLU A 330 5.22 30.59 -9.78
C GLU A 330 4.05 30.46 -8.80
N TRP A 331 2.81 30.60 -9.29
CA TRP A 331 1.62 30.44 -8.45
C TRP A 331 1.56 29.07 -7.78
N THR A 332 1.83 28.00 -8.54
CA THR A 332 1.77 26.62 -8.06
C THR A 332 2.81 26.38 -6.98
N ALA A 333 3.99 26.95 -7.16
CA ALA A 333 5.09 26.83 -6.23
C ALA A 333 4.83 27.58 -4.92
N ASP A 334 4.32 28.81 -5.00
CA ASP A 334 3.94 29.58 -3.81
C ASP A 334 2.87 28.83 -3.00
N LYS A 335 1.88 28.25 -3.68
CA LYS A 335 0.84 27.43 -3.04
C LYS A 335 1.44 26.18 -2.36
N LEU A 336 2.35 25.47 -3.01
CA LEU A 336 3.05 24.31 -2.44
C LEU A 336 3.89 24.67 -1.20
N MET A 337 4.58 25.82 -1.21
CA MET A 337 5.36 26.27 -0.05
C MET A 337 4.49 26.60 1.16
N VAL A 338 3.32 27.19 0.94
CA VAL A 338 2.36 27.47 2.02
C VAL A 338 1.81 26.17 2.60
N MET A 339 1.57 25.16 1.76
CA MET A 339 1.02 23.87 2.20
C MET A 339 2.03 23.01 2.95
N ASN A 340 3.25 22.86 2.42
CA ASN A 340 4.27 21.95 2.95
C ASN A 340 5.65 22.62 2.97
N ALA A 341 5.80 23.64 3.83
CA ALA A 341 7.02 24.43 3.96
C ALA A 341 8.29 23.62 4.29
N GLY A 342 8.17 22.39 4.81
CA GLY A 342 9.30 21.53 5.18
C GLY A 342 9.68 20.44 4.16
N GLU A 343 8.93 20.29 3.06
CA GLU A 343 9.15 19.17 2.13
C GLU A 343 10.16 19.53 1.04
N ALA A 344 11.33 18.86 1.03
CA ALA A 344 12.43 19.16 0.10
C ALA A 344 12.06 19.00 -1.39
N SER A 345 11.15 18.09 -1.72
CA SER A 345 10.79 17.76 -3.11
C SER A 345 10.14 18.95 -3.85
N SER A 346 9.31 19.74 -3.16
CA SER A 346 8.65 20.93 -3.69
C SER A 346 9.65 22.04 -4.04
N TYR A 347 10.66 22.26 -3.19
CA TYR A 347 11.74 23.22 -3.46
C TYR A 347 12.66 22.74 -4.59
N VAL A 348 12.93 21.44 -4.69
CA VAL A 348 13.73 20.86 -5.79
C VAL A 348 13.00 21.00 -7.13
N LEU A 349 11.70 20.69 -7.19
CA LEU A 349 10.88 20.85 -8.39
C LEU A 349 10.87 22.32 -8.85
N LEU A 350 10.69 23.26 -7.93
CA LEU A 350 10.75 24.68 -8.25
C LEU A 350 12.15 25.16 -8.67
N SER A 351 13.20 24.66 -8.01
CA SER A 351 14.58 24.94 -8.43
C SER A 351 14.84 24.46 -9.85
N ASN A 352 14.27 23.31 -10.24
CA ASN A 352 14.38 22.77 -11.59
C ASN A 352 13.56 23.63 -12.57
N ALA A 353 12.39 24.13 -12.16
CA ALA A 353 11.58 25.07 -12.94
C ALA A 353 12.39 26.33 -13.29
N TYR A 354 12.92 27.03 -12.28
CA TYR A 354 13.73 28.23 -12.48
C TYR A 354 14.99 27.96 -13.31
N ALA A 355 15.63 26.80 -13.12
CA ALA A 355 16.79 26.40 -13.93
C ALA A 355 16.42 26.16 -15.40
N SER A 356 15.31 25.46 -15.67
CA SER A 356 14.81 25.18 -17.04
C SER A 356 14.46 26.46 -17.80
N LEU A 357 14.14 27.53 -17.06
CA LEU A 357 13.77 28.84 -17.57
C LEU A 357 14.94 29.84 -17.57
N GLY A 358 16.16 29.39 -17.24
CA GLY A 358 17.38 30.22 -17.24
C GLY A 358 17.45 31.26 -16.11
N ARG A 359 16.53 31.23 -15.14
CA ARG A 359 16.44 32.19 -14.01
C ARG A 359 17.34 31.78 -12.85
N TRP A 360 18.65 31.82 -13.06
CA TRP A 360 19.66 31.38 -12.09
C TRP A 360 19.67 32.17 -10.77
N ASP A 361 19.24 33.44 -10.79
CA ASP A 361 19.12 34.27 -9.59
C ASP A 361 18.00 33.79 -8.65
N ASP A 362 16.88 33.33 -9.21
CA ASP A 362 15.78 32.73 -8.45
C ASP A 362 16.17 31.35 -7.91
N VAL A 363 16.88 30.55 -8.71
CA VAL A 363 17.51 29.30 -8.25
C VAL A 363 18.43 29.56 -7.06
N HIS A 364 19.27 30.59 -7.13
CA HIS A 364 20.20 30.93 -6.05
C HIS A 364 19.47 31.39 -4.78
N ARG A 365 18.44 32.24 -4.93
CA ARG A 365 17.59 32.69 -3.81
C ARG A 365 16.86 31.52 -3.15
N LEU A 366 16.27 30.63 -3.94
CA LEU A 366 15.57 29.45 -3.46
C LEU A 366 16.53 28.48 -2.73
N ARG A 367 17.72 28.25 -3.27
CA ARG A 367 18.75 27.43 -2.62
C ARG A 367 19.23 28.04 -1.31
N LYS A 368 19.32 29.37 -1.20
CA LYS A 368 19.62 30.06 0.04
C LYS A 368 18.50 29.88 1.07
N LEU A 369 17.24 29.96 0.64
CA LEU A 369 16.07 29.72 1.47
C LEU A 369 16.05 28.29 2.03
N MET A 370 16.30 27.27 1.19
CA MET A 370 16.39 25.87 1.63
C MET A 370 17.43 25.67 2.75
N ARG A 371 18.60 26.31 2.64
CA ARG A 371 19.66 26.24 3.67
C ARG A 371 19.22 26.89 4.99
N VAL A 372 18.53 28.03 4.91
CA VAL A 372 18.03 28.74 6.11
C VAL A 372 16.95 27.92 6.82
N LEU A 373 16.11 27.22 6.05
CA LEU A 373 15.03 26.37 6.57
C LEU A 373 15.51 24.98 7.03
N GLY A 374 16.81 24.66 6.89
CA GLY A 374 17.35 23.35 7.27
C GLY A 374 16.79 22.20 6.42
N ILE A 375 16.33 22.49 5.21
CA ILE A 375 15.72 21.50 4.31
C ILE A 375 16.85 20.76 3.60
N PRO A 376 16.98 19.44 3.83
CA PRO A 376 18.11 18.70 3.32
C PRO A 376 18.07 18.63 1.81
N LYS A 377 19.23 18.79 1.17
CA LYS A 377 19.35 18.58 -0.27
C LYS A 377 19.09 17.09 -0.56
N ALA A 378 18.54 16.77 -1.75
CA ALA A 378 18.62 15.41 -2.27
C ALA A 378 20.08 14.89 -2.31
N SER A 379 21.07 15.80 -2.33
CA SER A 379 22.48 15.46 -2.21
C SER A 379 23.05 15.37 -0.78
N GLU A 380 22.33 15.80 0.25
CA GLU A 380 22.69 15.47 1.65
C GLU A 380 22.18 14.06 2.01
N LEU A 381 21.09 13.62 1.36
CA LEU A 381 20.79 12.19 1.21
C LEU A 381 21.92 11.45 0.47
N LEU A 382 22.60 12.10 -0.50
CA LEU A 382 23.86 11.58 -1.08
C LEU A 382 25.06 11.65 -0.14
N GLU A 383 25.10 12.50 0.90
CA GLU A 383 26.15 12.45 1.93
C GLU A 383 25.89 11.32 2.94
N ILE A 384 24.62 10.99 3.19
CA ILE A 384 24.22 9.78 3.90
C ILE A 384 24.55 8.55 3.04
N LEU A 385 24.34 8.61 1.72
CA LEU A 385 24.83 7.62 0.75
C LEU A 385 26.33 7.74 0.47
N ALA A 386 27.05 8.79 0.88
CA ALA A 386 28.50 8.92 0.69
C ALA A 386 29.28 8.06 1.71
N LYS A 387 28.55 7.32 2.56
CA LYS A 387 29.05 6.14 3.25
C LYS A 387 29.06 4.89 2.34
N VAL A 388 28.52 4.97 1.13
CA VAL A 388 28.63 3.96 0.06
C VAL A 388 29.82 4.36 -0.82
N GLU A 389 30.71 3.41 -1.09
CA GLU A 389 31.87 3.61 -1.95
C GLU A 389 31.42 3.94 -3.39
N ASN A 390 31.90 5.06 -3.94
CA ASN A 390 31.62 5.46 -5.31
C ASN A 390 32.62 4.80 -6.26
N PHE A 391 32.14 4.17 -7.33
CA PHE A 391 32.97 3.55 -8.38
C PHE A 391 32.74 4.26 -9.73
N SER A 392 33.82 4.44 -10.49
CA SER A 392 33.73 4.94 -11.88
C SER A 392 33.16 3.88 -12.81
N TYR A 393 32.52 4.31 -13.92
CA TYR A 393 32.02 3.38 -14.94
C TYR A 393 33.12 2.45 -15.49
N ALA A 394 34.36 2.95 -15.60
CA ALA A 394 35.49 2.14 -16.05
C ALA A 394 35.83 1.01 -15.07
N GLU A 395 35.80 1.29 -13.76
CA GLU A 395 35.99 0.27 -12.72
C GLU A 395 34.83 -0.72 -12.69
N VAL A 396 33.60 -0.23 -12.76
CA VAL A 396 32.41 -1.10 -12.79
C VAL A 396 32.44 -2.03 -14.02
N ARG A 397 32.80 -1.51 -15.20
CA ARG A 397 32.91 -2.31 -16.43
C ARG A 397 34.04 -3.33 -16.38
N ALA A 398 35.18 -3.00 -15.77
CA ALA A 398 36.29 -3.94 -15.61
C ALA A 398 35.96 -5.05 -14.60
N THR A 399 35.25 -4.70 -13.52
CA THR A 399 34.93 -5.63 -12.44
C THR A 399 33.85 -6.63 -12.81
N THR A 400 32.99 -6.33 -13.80
CA THR A 400 31.99 -7.24 -14.37
C THR A 400 32.44 -7.99 -15.62
N GLU A 401 33.74 -7.98 -15.94
CA GLU A 401 34.29 -8.57 -17.17
C GLU A 401 33.52 -8.12 -18.43
N GLU A 402 33.31 -6.79 -18.56
CA GLU A 402 32.51 -6.19 -19.63
C GLU A 402 31.05 -6.68 -19.69
N PHE A 403 30.45 -6.98 -18.53
CA PHE A 403 29.10 -7.52 -18.42
C PHE A 403 28.95 -8.88 -19.11
N ASN A 404 29.87 -9.79 -18.79
CA ASN A 404 29.85 -11.16 -19.29
C ASN A 404 28.49 -11.83 -19.02
N PRO A 405 27.77 -12.34 -20.03
CA PRO A 405 26.47 -13.01 -19.85
C PRO A 405 26.49 -14.19 -18.87
N ASP A 406 27.62 -14.88 -18.73
CA ASP A 406 27.78 -16.02 -17.81
C ASP A 406 27.78 -15.59 -16.33
N GLU A 407 28.04 -14.31 -16.06
CA GLU A 407 28.00 -13.71 -14.73
C GLU A 407 26.69 -12.95 -14.46
N ASN A 408 25.67 -13.13 -15.32
CA ASN A 408 24.33 -12.58 -15.11
C ASN A 408 23.63 -13.31 -13.95
N LEU A 409 23.28 -12.56 -12.91
CA LEU A 409 22.59 -13.01 -11.71
C LEU A 409 21.06 -12.98 -11.86
N GLY A 410 20.53 -12.38 -12.94
CA GLY A 410 19.11 -12.32 -13.29
C GLY A 410 18.64 -10.92 -13.71
N GLU A 411 17.38 -10.83 -14.16
CA GLU A 411 16.72 -9.57 -14.54
C GLU A 411 15.85 -9.04 -13.40
N GLY A 412 16.11 -7.80 -12.96
CA GLY A 412 15.20 -7.05 -12.08
C GLY A 412 14.26 -6.15 -12.90
N GLY A 413 13.26 -5.54 -12.25
CA GLY A 413 12.23 -4.70 -12.91
C GLY A 413 12.73 -3.49 -13.72
N PHE A 414 14.05 -3.26 -13.79
CA PHE A 414 14.67 -2.27 -14.66
C PHE A 414 16.02 -2.78 -15.21
N GLU A 415 16.15 -4.06 -15.63
CA GLU A 415 17.27 -4.69 -16.39
C GLU A 415 18.13 -5.75 -15.65
N SER A 416 19.07 -6.36 -16.42
CA SER A 416 20.02 -7.41 -16.03
C SER A 416 21.03 -6.97 -14.95
N VAL A 417 21.27 -7.85 -13.99
CA VAL A 417 22.22 -7.68 -12.88
C VAL A 417 23.38 -8.63 -13.09
N PHE A 418 24.60 -8.11 -13.08
CA PHE A 418 25.83 -8.87 -13.28
C PHE A 418 26.62 -8.97 -11.99
N LYS A 419 27.32 -10.09 -11.80
CA LYS A 419 28.29 -10.24 -10.73
C LYS A 419 29.58 -9.53 -11.13
N GLY A 420 30.08 -8.67 -10.23
CA GLY A 420 31.37 -8.00 -10.39
C GLY A 420 32.30 -8.31 -9.23
N LYS A 421 33.61 -8.27 -9.46
CA LYS A 421 34.64 -8.40 -8.42
C LYS A 421 35.50 -7.15 -8.38
N ILE A 422 35.36 -6.34 -7.33
CA ILE A 422 36.11 -5.09 -7.18
C ILE A 422 37.57 -5.35 -6.77
N SER A 423 38.43 -4.34 -6.90
CA SER A 423 39.90 -4.45 -6.80
C SER A 423 40.41 -4.98 -5.46
N ASP A 424 39.62 -4.91 -4.39
CA ASP A 424 39.95 -5.46 -3.07
C ASP A 424 39.50 -6.92 -2.86
N GLY A 425 38.89 -7.53 -3.89
CA GLY A 425 38.45 -8.92 -3.87
C GLY A 425 37.00 -9.15 -3.45
N ARG A 426 36.26 -8.12 -3.03
CA ARG A 426 34.82 -8.22 -2.72
C ARG A 426 34.00 -8.48 -3.98
N ILE A 427 32.94 -9.29 -3.82
CA ILE A 427 31.96 -9.56 -4.87
C ILE A 427 30.81 -8.57 -4.71
N VAL A 428 30.48 -7.87 -5.78
CA VAL A 428 29.40 -6.88 -5.85
C VAL A 428 28.39 -7.29 -6.92
N ALA A 429 27.14 -6.86 -6.75
CA ALA A 429 26.13 -6.96 -7.80
C ALA A 429 26.03 -5.62 -8.52
N VAL A 430 26.15 -5.65 -9.85
CA VAL A 430 26.20 -4.46 -10.70
C VAL A 430 25.02 -4.48 -11.65
N LYS A 431 24.23 -3.42 -11.66
CA LYS A 431 23.11 -3.28 -12.59
C LYS A 431 23.55 -2.52 -13.84
N GLN A 432 23.33 -3.11 -15.01
CA GLN A 432 23.49 -2.41 -16.28
C GLN A 432 22.21 -1.59 -16.53
N LEU A 433 22.37 -0.35 -17.02
CA LEU A 433 21.26 0.50 -17.47
C LEU A 433 21.45 0.77 -18.97
N THR A 434 20.52 0.31 -19.80
CA THR A 434 20.49 0.46 -21.24
C THR A 434 19.63 1.68 -21.61
N MET A 435 20.06 2.41 -22.63
CA MET A 435 19.49 3.70 -23.06
C MET A 435 18.04 3.65 -23.60
N HIS A 436 17.32 2.54 -23.48
CA HIS A 436 15.91 2.46 -23.89
C HIS A 436 14.92 2.94 -22.82
N SER A 437 15.39 3.26 -21.61
CA SER A 437 14.59 3.95 -20.60
C SER A 437 14.53 5.46 -20.91
N ARG A 438 13.38 5.97 -21.37
CA ARG A 438 13.12 7.41 -21.58
C ARG A 438 12.94 8.17 -20.26
N PHE A 439 13.91 8.08 -19.36
CA PHE A 439 14.09 9.00 -18.23
C PHE A 439 15.52 9.54 -18.29
N SER A 440 15.65 10.87 -18.19
CA SER A 440 16.85 11.64 -18.52
C SER A 440 17.95 11.58 -17.42
N PRO A 441 19.13 12.21 -17.59
CA PRO A 441 20.43 11.57 -17.72
C PRO A 441 21.29 11.79 -16.48
N TRP A 442 21.24 10.89 -15.51
CA TRP A 442 22.27 10.80 -14.46
C TRP A 442 22.59 9.31 -14.24
N LEU A 443 23.69 8.87 -14.83
CA LEU A 443 24.30 7.57 -14.53
C LEU A 443 24.83 7.61 -13.08
N LEU A 444 24.12 6.97 -12.16
CA LEU A 444 24.65 6.55 -10.87
C LEU A 444 24.75 5.02 -10.90
N CYS A 445 25.93 4.51 -11.24
CA CYS A 445 26.25 3.10 -10.99
C CYS A 445 26.50 2.94 -9.49
N THR A 446 25.51 2.45 -8.75
CA THR A 446 25.70 2.06 -7.34
C THR A 446 26.21 0.63 -7.29
N ALA A 447 27.47 0.43 -6.92
CA ALA A 447 27.93 -0.86 -6.41
C ALA A 447 27.59 -0.90 -4.92
N LEU A 448 26.81 -1.89 -4.49
CA LEU A 448 26.45 -2.09 -3.10
C LEU A 448 27.20 -3.31 -2.57
N ASP A 449 27.82 -3.16 -1.40
CA ASP A 449 28.35 -4.27 -0.61
C ASP A 449 27.15 -5.15 -0.19
N ALA A 450 27.27 -6.47 -0.36
CA ALA A 450 26.17 -7.42 -0.13
C ALA A 450 25.63 -7.40 1.33
N SER A 451 26.37 -6.77 2.24
CA SER A 451 26.01 -6.60 3.66
C SER A 451 25.24 -5.31 4.01
N ALA A 452 25.12 -4.34 3.09
CA ALA A 452 24.65 -2.98 3.39
C ALA A 452 23.24 -2.61 2.85
N CYS A 453 22.46 -3.57 2.34
CA CYS A 453 21.13 -3.30 1.75
C CYS A 453 20.00 -2.98 2.75
N THR A 454 20.31 -2.70 4.01
CA THR A 454 19.32 -2.31 5.03
C THR A 454 19.31 -0.80 5.21
N PHE A 455 18.19 -0.17 4.81
CA PHE A 455 17.79 1.22 5.09
C PHE A 455 18.39 2.34 4.22
N LEU A 456 17.69 2.66 3.12
CA LEU A 456 17.47 4.04 2.71
C LEU A 456 16.00 4.22 2.31
N HIS A 457 15.18 4.65 3.28
CA HIS A 457 13.88 5.23 3.03
C HIS A 457 14.08 6.61 2.39
N CYS A 458 13.71 6.75 1.11
CA CYS A 458 13.60 8.04 0.45
C CYS A 458 12.19 8.61 0.71
N SER A 459 12.14 9.75 1.38
CA SER A 459 10.91 10.45 1.78
C SER A 459 10.24 11.12 0.57
N THR A 460 9.41 10.37 -0.15
CA THR A 460 8.23 10.85 -0.91
C THR A 460 7.18 9.73 -0.84
N PRO A 461 5.87 10.04 -0.82
CA PRO A 461 4.83 9.02 -0.73
C PRO A 461 4.74 8.29 -2.09
N LEU A 462 5.63 7.33 -2.30
CA LEU A 462 5.48 6.32 -3.34
C LEU A 462 4.49 5.27 -2.82
N SER A 463 3.32 5.24 -3.44
CA SER A 463 2.48 4.06 -3.53
C SER A 463 3.21 2.97 -4.34
N GLN A 464 4.25 2.35 -3.76
CA GLN A 464 4.62 0.95 -3.97
C GLN A 464 5.93 0.60 -3.23
N PRO A 465 6.00 -0.57 -2.58
CA PRO A 465 7.24 -1.14 -2.04
C PRO A 465 8.01 -1.89 -3.13
N CYS A 466 9.33 -1.70 -3.21
CA CYS A 466 10.22 -2.45 -4.09
C CYS A 466 10.18 -3.97 -3.79
N PRO A 467 9.88 -4.85 -4.76
CA PRO A 467 10.12 -6.28 -4.65
C PRO A 467 11.55 -6.61 -5.12
N HIS A 468 12.19 -7.58 -4.46
CA HIS A 468 13.53 -8.15 -4.73
C HIS A 468 14.71 -7.61 -3.89
N MET A 469 14.65 -7.81 -2.57
CA MET A 469 15.78 -8.45 -1.88
C MET A 469 15.50 -9.96 -1.83
N ILE A 470 16.17 -10.72 -2.70
CA ILE A 470 16.21 -12.17 -2.64
C ILE A 470 17.19 -12.52 -1.52
N ASN A 471 16.69 -12.77 -0.31
CA ASN A 471 17.45 -13.53 0.69
C ASN A 471 17.55 -14.97 0.20
N ARG A 472 18.62 -15.28 -0.53
CA ARG A 472 19.21 -16.62 -0.56
C ARG A 472 19.97 -16.80 0.76
N GLU A 473 19.25 -17.14 1.81
CA GLU A 473 19.82 -17.90 2.92
C GLU A 473 19.32 -19.34 2.78
N GLU A 474 20.03 -20.15 1.99
CA GLU A 474 20.07 -21.59 2.20
C GLU A 474 21.50 -22.10 1.91
N GLN A 475 22.09 -22.69 2.96
CA GLN A 475 23.30 -23.52 3.04
C GLN A 475 24.62 -22.72 3.08
N ILE A 476 25.38 -22.69 4.18
CA ILE A 476 25.97 -23.82 4.92
C ILE A 476 26.23 -23.41 6.41
N TRP A 477 25.69 -24.23 7.35
CA TRP A 477 25.77 -24.25 8.83
C TRP A 477 25.24 -23.07 9.67
#